data_AF-A0A6J6CVA5-F1
#
_entry.id   AF-A0A6J6CVA5-F1
#
_cell.length_a   1.000
_cell.length_b   1.000
_cell.length_c   1.000
_cell.angle_alpha   90.00
_cell.angle_beta   90.00
_cell.angle_gamma   90.00
#
_symmetry.space_group_name_H-M   'P 1'
#
loop_
_entity.id
_entity.type
_entity.pdbx_description
1 polymer ?
#
loop_
_entity_poly.entity_id
_entity_poly.type
_entity_poly.pdbx_seq_one_letter_code
_entity_poly.pdbx_strand_id
1 'polypeptide(L)'
;MVLVAAYIAWRLEPKMAASAMVAVFHDIIITVGFYSVFHLEVSPATVIAFLTILGYSLYDTIVVYDRLQENGVKLTRTGQYTYNGIVRRSLNQVLMRSVNTTTVTLIPVLSMLIVGKYIFGEPTLGDFSLALLIGLASGAYSSLAVATPLTAVLKEREPRYKEIRARMIAKGIDPNDTAWHGVNVTGAPASGSTRPSVVRPTVSSGTSAPALTTSIGGHPPRPRKKKKT
;
A
#
# COMPACT_ATOMS: atom_id res chain seq x y z
N MET A 1 10.40 21.45 8.48
CA MET A 1 10.03 21.13 7.09
C MET A 1 11.21 21.19 6.11
N VAL A 2 12.05 22.22 6.14
CA VAL A 2 13.19 22.33 5.20
C VAL A 2 14.17 21.16 5.28
N LEU A 3 14.60 20.76 6.49
CA LEU A 3 15.47 19.59 6.70
C LEU A 3 14.86 18.29 6.17
N VAL A 4 13.55 18.19 6.28
CA VAL A 4 12.76 17.02 5.89
C VAL A 4 12.62 16.95 4.36
N ALA A 5 12.35 18.09 3.71
CA ALA A 5 12.40 18.22 2.26
C ALA A 5 13.79 17.87 1.70
N ALA A 6 14.85 18.34 2.35
CA ALA A 6 16.23 18.01 2.00
C ALA A 6 16.52 16.51 2.14
N TYR A 7 16.03 15.87 3.21
CA TYR A 7 16.16 14.42 3.39
C TYR A 7 15.47 13.62 2.27
N ILE A 8 14.23 13.99 1.91
CA ILE A 8 13.46 13.35 0.82
C ILE A 8 14.20 13.52 -0.51
N ALA A 9 14.70 14.73 -0.80
CA ALA A 9 15.42 15.03 -2.03
C ALA A 9 16.73 14.25 -2.15
N TRP A 10 17.40 13.97 -1.04
CA TRP A 10 18.62 13.15 -1.02
C TRP A 10 18.34 11.64 -1.06
N ARG A 11 17.26 11.18 -0.43
CA ARG A 11 16.95 9.75 -0.25
C ARG A 11 16.22 9.11 -1.45
N LEU A 12 15.44 9.90 -2.21
CA LEU A 12 14.53 9.42 -3.24
C LEU A 12 14.91 9.93 -4.63
N GLU A 13 14.58 9.17 -5.69
CA GLU A 13 14.71 9.67 -7.06
C GLU A 13 13.82 10.93 -7.26
N PRO A 14 14.23 11.88 -8.12
CA PRO A 14 13.62 13.21 -8.20
C PRO A 14 12.11 13.23 -8.45
N LYS A 15 11.56 12.28 -9.22
CA LYS A 15 10.11 12.19 -9.49
C LYS A 15 9.30 11.66 -8.31
N MET A 16 9.91 10.77 -7.52
CA MET A 16 9.32 10.34 -6.25
C MET A 16 9.40 11.48 -5.25
N ALA A 17 10.56 12.14 -5.12
CA ALA A 17 10.71 13.29 -4.23
C ALA A 17 9.68 14.40 -4.51
N ALA A 18 9.44 14.72 -5.79
CA ALA A 18 8.41 15.69 -6.20
C ALA A 18 7.00 15.25 -5.77
N SER A 19 6.66 13.97 -5.96
CA SER A 19 5.35 13.43 -5.60
C SER A 19 5.13 13.38 -4.08
N ALA A 20 6.17 13.04 -3.31
CA ALA A 20 6.16 13.12 -1.85
C ALA A 20 5.97 14.55 -1.36
N MET A 21 6.61 15.53 -2.00
CA MET A 21 6.45 16.94 -1.64
C MET A 21 5.01 17.40 -1.81
N VAL A 22 4.36 17.02 -2.93
CA VAL A 22 2.94 17.33 -3.17
C VAL A 22 2.06 16.69 -2.10
N ALA A 23 2.34 15.47 -1.68
CA ALA A 23 1.59 14.81 -0.60
C ALA A 23 1.72 15.54 0.75
N VAL A 24 2.92 16.03 1.09
CA VAL A 24 3.12 16.85 2.30
C VAL A 24 2.37 18.18 2.21
N PHE A 25 2.40 18.85 1.06
CA PHE A 25 1.62 20.08 0.86
C PHE A 25 0.12 19.82 1.00
N HIS A 26 -0.37 18.70 0.47
CA HIS A 26 -1.74 18.28 0.65
C HIS A 26 -2.11 18.10 2.13
N ASP A 27 -1.24 17.48 2.93
CA ASP A 27 -1.48 17.30 4.38
C ASP A 27 -1.55 18.63 5.13
N ILE A 28 -0.69 19.60 4.78
CA ILE A 28 -0.72 20.95 5.36
C ILE A 28 -2.04 21.64 5.00
N ILE A 29 -2.47 21.55 3.73
CA ILE A 29 -3.71 22.17 3.27
C ILE A 29 -4.91 21.57 4.00
N ILE A 30 -4.97 20.25 4.18
CA ILE A 30 -6.07 19.60 4.89
C ILE A 30 -6.10 19.99 6.36
N THR A 31 -4.95 19.91 7.04
CA THR A 31 -4.88 20.20 8.49
C THR A 31 -5.18 21.66 8.79
N VAL A 32 -4.52 22.59 8.09
CA VAL A 32 -4.75 24.03 8.26
C VAL A 32 -6.13 24.43 7.75
N GLY A 33 -6.57 23.87 6.62
CA GLY A 33 -7.90 24.11 6.06
C GLY A 33 -9.01 23.67 7.00
N PHE A 34 -8.87 22.52 7.66
CA PHE A 34 -9.80 22.09 8.70
C PHE A 34 -9.87 23.11 9.84
N TYR A 35 -8.72 23.54 10.37
CA TYR A 35 -8.69 24.55 11.44
C TYR A 35 -9.34 25.87 11.02
N SER A 36 -9.12 26.29 9.78
CA SER A 36 -9.75 27.48 9.22
C SER A 36 -11.27 27.35 9.09
N VAL A 37 -11.79 26.20 8.66
CA VAL A 37 -13.24 26.00 8.47
C VAL A 37 -13.96 25.94 9.81
N PHE A 38 -13.38 25.24 10.79
CA PHE A 38 -13.97 25.08 12.11
C PHE A 38 -13.65 26.22 13.09
N HIS A 39 -12.95 27.26 12.62
CA HIS A 39 -12.57 28.45 13.41
C HIS A 39 -11.87 28.06 14.72
N LEU A 40 -11.01 27.05 14.66
CA LEU A 40 -10.27 26.54 15.80
C LEU A 40 -9.07 27.44 16.11
N GLU A 41 -8.76 27.60 17.39
CA GLU A 41 -7.62 28.41 17.80
C GLU A 41 -6.30 27.72 17.43
N VAL A 42 -5.38 28.50 16.87
CA VAL A 42 -4.02 28.06 16.57
C VAL A 42 -3.12 28.48 17.74
N SER A 43 -2.85 27.54 18.63
CA SER A 43 -1.93 27.72 19.75
C SER A 43 -0.54 27.15 19.44
N PRO A 44 0.52 27.51 20.20
CA PRO A 44 1.83 26.88 20.07
C PRO A 44 1.80 25.34 20.18
N ALA A 45 0.88 24.80 20.98
CA ALA A 45 0.67 23.35 21.08
C ALA A 45 0.19 22.77 19.74
N THR A 46 -0.79 23.40 19.08
CA THR A 46 -1.26 22.93 17.75
C THR A 46 -0.15 22.96 16.70
N VAL A 47 0.77 23.93 16.76
CA VAL A 47 1.93 23.97 15.84
C VAL A 47 2.87 22.78 16.07
N ILE A 48 3.09 22.39 17.33
CA ILE A 48 3.87 21.18 17.65
C ILE A 48 3.16 19.92 17.14
N ALA A 49 1.83 19.86 17.27
CA ALA A 49 1.03 18.77 16.72
C ALA A 49 1.16 18.69 15.18
N PHE A 50 1.06 19.82 14.47
CA PHE A 50 1.27 19.89 13.03
C PHE A 50 2.68 19.44 12.62
N LEU A 51 3.72 19.84 13.36
CA LEU A 51 5.08 19.39 13.07
C LEU A 51 5.23 17.88 13.26
N THR A 52 4.58 17.32 14.28
CA THR A 52 4.62 15.90 14.62
C THR A 52 3.94 15.05 13.54
N ILE A 53 2.72 15.42 13.12
CA ILE A 53 1.99 14.67 12.08
C ILE A 53 2.69 14.73 10.73
N LEU A 54 3.36 15.84 10.41
CA LEU A 54 4.10 15.95 9.14
C LEU A 54 5.30 15.01 9.14
N GLY A 55 5.97 14.84 10.29
CA GLY A 55 7.00 13.82 10.46
C GLY A 55 6.45 12.40 10.30
N TYR A 56 5.27 12.12 10.87
CA TYR A 56 4.62 10.82 10.76
C TYR A 56 4.18 10.48 9.33
N SER A 57 3.49 11.40 8.64
CA SER A 57 3.07 11.24 7.24
C SER A 57 4.24 10.90 6.32
N LEU A 58 5.38 11.51 6.59
CA LEU A 58 6.59 11.24 5.83
C LEU A 58 7.25 9.92 6.13
N TYR A 59 7.23 9.48 7.39
CA TYR A 59 7.65 8.13 7.72
C TYR A 59 6.84 7.11 6.91
N ASP A 60 5.52 7.29 6.81
CA ASP A 60 4.66 6.42 6.03
C ASP A 60 5.00 6.50 4.52
N THR A 61 5.16 7.72 3.99
CA THR A 61 5.54 7.95 2.58
C THR A 61 6.89 7.29 2.23
N ILE A 62 7.90 7.41 3.09
CA ILE A 62 9.24 6.85 2.87
C ILE A 62 9.17 5.32 2.79
N VAL A 63 8.40 4.67 3.66
CA VAL A 63 8.30 3.20 3.67
C VAL A 63 7.63 2.72 2.38
N VAL A 64 6.53 3.37 1.97
CA VAL A 64 5.82 3.05 0.74
C VAL A 64 6.76 3.22 -0.46
N TYR A 65 7.54 4.30 -0.49
CA TYR A 65 8.47 4.59 -1.58
C TYR A 65 9.72 3.72 -1.58
N ASP A 66 10.22 3.32 -0.43
CA ASP A 66 11.32 2.35 -0.32
C ASP A 66 10.88 1.02 -0.95
N ARG A 67 9.66 0.57 -0.64
CA ARG A 67 9.11 -0.64 -1.24
C ARG A 67 8.84 -0.49 -2.74
N LEU A 68 8.38 0.68 -3.15
CA LEU A 68 8.17 1.01 -4.56
C LEU A 68 9.48 1.01 -5.36
N GLN A 69 10.56 1.54 -4.79
CA GLN A 69 11.89 1.49 -5.40
C GLN A 69 12.41 0.05 -5.46
N GLU A 70 12.31 -0.69 -4.37
CA GLU A 70 12.77 -2.07 -4.30
C GLU A 70 12.07 -2.94 -5.35
N ASN A 71 10.74 -2.86 -5.44
CA ASN A 71 9.97 -3.56 -6.47
C ASN A 71 10.26 -3.00 -7.86
N GLY A 72 10.46 -1.68 -8.01
CA GLY A 72 10.86 -1.04 -9.25
C GLY A 72 12.15 -1.63 -9.82
N VAL A 73 13.20 -1.72 -9.00
CA VAL A 73 14.48 -2.30 -9.42
C VAL A 73 14.35 -3.79 -9.73
N LYS A 74 13.64 -4.56 -8.90
CA LYS A 74 13.48 -6.02 -9.06
C LYS A 74 12.65 -6.39 -10.29
N LEU A 75 11.47 -5.79 -10.46
CA LEU A 75 10.50 -6.20 -11.49
C LEU A 75 10.81 -5.58 -12.86
N THR A 76 11.45 -4.41 -12.91
CA THR A 76 11.86 -3.80 -14.18
C THR A 76 12.99 -4.58 -14.85
N ARG A 77 13.81 -5.32 -14.08
CA ARG A 77 14.83 -6.25 -14.64
C ARG A 77 14.20 -7.43 -15.37
N THR A 78 13.05 -7.91 -14.91
CA THR A 78 12.32 -9.00 -15.56
C THR A 78 11.58 -8.53 -16.82
N GLY A 79 11.20 -7.24 -16.88
CA GLY A 79 10.54 -6.64 -18.05
C GLY A 79 9.10 -7.11 -18.29
N GLN A 80 8.47 -7.71 -17.27
CA GLN A 80 7.14 -8.34 -17.35
C GLN A 80 6.05 -7.54 -16.61
N TYR A 81 6.36 -6.34 -16.13
CA TYR A 81 5.43 -5.56 -15.30
C TYR A 81 5.42 -4.09 -15.71
N THR A 82 4.22 -3.52 -15.79
CA THR A 82 4.03 -2.07 -15.93
C THR A 82 4.40 -1.37 -14.63
N TYR A 83 4.69 -0.07 -14.71
CA TYR A 83 4.94 0.71 -13.50
C TYR A 83 3.71 0.75 -12.58
N ASN A 84 2.49 0.84 -13.15
CA ASN A 84 1.24 0.67 -12.40
C ASN A 84 1.14 -0.69 -11.68
N GLY A 85 1.52 -1.79 -12.34
CA GLY A 85 1.57 -3.12 -11.70
C GLY A 85 2.54 -3.17 -10.52
N ILE A 86 3.69 -2.50 -10.65
CA ILE A 86 4.70 -2.36 -9.58
C ILE A 86 4.15 -1.53 -8.41
N VAL A 87 3.46 -0.42 -8.68
CA VAL A 87 2.83 0.43 -7.66
C VAL A 87 1.81 -0.35 -6.87
N ARG A 88 0.86 -1.01 -7.54
CA ARG A 88 -0.19 -1.80 -6.87
C ARG A 88 0.39 -2.91 -5.98
N ARG A 89 1.46 -3.58 -6.44
CA ARG A 89 2.15 -4.59 -5.63
C ARG A 89 2.78 -4.01 -4.38
N SER A 90 3.44 -2.87 -4.54
CA SER A 90 4.12 -2.17 -3.45
C SER A 90 3.11 -1.72 -2.40
N LEU A 91 1.99 -1.13 -2.83
CA LEU A 91 0.88 -0.75 -1.98
C LEU A 91 0.33 -1.94 -1.18
N ASN A 92 0.02 -3.07 -1.81
CA ASN A 92 -0.50 -4.23 -1.08
C ASN A 92 0.49 -4.79 -0.05
N GLN A 93 1.80 -4.66 -0.26
CA GLN A 93 2.81 -5.14 0.69
C GLN A 93 2.94 -4.24 1.92
N VAL A 94 2.74 -2.94 1.77
CA VAL A 94 2.87 -1.96 2.85
C VAL A 94 1.53 -1.63 3.53
N LEU A 95 0.40 -1.96 2.90
CA LEU A 95 -0.94 -1.64 3.39
C LEU A 95 -1.19 -2.12 4.83
N MET A 96 -0.94 -3.40 5.11
CA MET A 96 -1.13 -3.96 6.46
C MET A 96 -0.20 -3.31 7.49
N ARG A 97 1.02 -2.95 7.07
CA ARG A 97 1.95 -2.23 7.94
C ARG A 97 1.43 -0.84 8.27
N SER A 98 1.05 -0.07 7.24
CA SER A 98 0.52 1.28 7.37
C SER A 98 -0.73 1.29 8.26
N VAL A 99 -1.71 0.42 7.99
CA VAL A 99 -2.93 0.27 8.82
C VAL A 99 -2.59 -0.08 10.27
N ASN A 100 -1.65 -0.99 10.51
CA ASN A 100 -1.27 -1.34 11.87
C ASN A 100 -0.61 -0.17 12.59
N THR A 101 0.33 0.51 11.94
CA THR A 101 1.03 1.65 12.53
C THR A 101 0.09 2.83 12.79
N THR A 102 -0.87 3.07 11.90
CA THR A 102 -1.84 4.16 12.06
C THR A 102 -2.82 3.82 13.18
N THR A 103 -3.32 2.58 13.24
CA THR A 103 -4.23 2.15 14.31
C THR A 103 -3.57 2.27 15.70
N VAL A 104 -2.33 1.79 15.84
CA VAL A 104 -1.59 1.84 17.12
C VAL A 104 -1.32 3.27 17.58
N THR A 105 -1.17 4.21 16.65
CA THR A 105 -0.95 5.63 16.98
C THR A 105 -2.27 6.40 17.15
N LEU A 106 -3.33 6.00 16.44
CA LEU A 106 -4.64 6.64 16.50
C LEU A 106 -5.35 6.37 17.82
N ILE A 107 -5.21 5.16 18.39
CA ILE A 107 -5.86 4.80 19.65
C ILE A 107 -5.42 5.72 20.81
N PRO A 108 -4.12 5.92 21.10
CA PRO A 108 -3.70 6.88 22.13
C PRO A 108 -4.14 8.31 21.85
N VAL A 109 -4.09 8.77 20.60
CA VAL A 109 -4.51 10.13 20.22
C VAL A 109 -6.01 10.31 20.45
N LEU A 110 -6.83 9.32 20.09
CA LEU A 110 -8.27 9.32 20.36
C LEU A 110 -8.55 9.31 21.86
N SER A 111 -7.85 8.48 22.63
CA SER A 111 -7.94 8.48 24.09
C SER A 111 -7.58 9.85 24.65
N MET A 112 -6.53 10.48 24.13
CA MET A 112 -6.12 11.81 24.58
C MET A 112 -7.16 12.88 24.25
N LEU A 113 -7.81 12.79 23.08
CA LEU A 113 -8.90 13.70 22.70
C LEU A 113 -10.12 13.51 23.60
N ILE A 114 -10.55 12.27 23.80
CA ILE A 114 -11.75 11.97 24.59
C ILE A 114 -11.53 12.36 26.05
N VAL A 115 -10.43 11.87 26.62
CA VAL A 115 -10.10 12.08 28.03
C VAL A 115 -9.69 13.53 28.30
N GLY A 116 -8.83 14.11 27.47
CA GLY A 116 -8.36 15.49 27.62
C GLY A 116 -9.47 16.52 27.45
N LYS A 117 -10.22 16.46 26.34
CA LYS A 117 -11.24 17.46 26.01
C LYS A 117 -12.54 17.27 26.77
N TYR A 118 -13.05 16.04 26.84
CA TYR A 118 -14.42 15.81 27.35
C TYR A 118 -14.47 15.38 28.82
N ILE A 119 -13.42 14.73 29.34
CA ILE A 119 -13.40 14.31 30.76
C ILE A 119 -12.71 15.38 31.63
N PHE A 120 -11.50 15.79 31.26
CA PHE A 120 -10.76 16.80 32.02
C PHE A 120 -11.13 18.24 31.67
N GLY A 121 -11.73 18.47 30.49
CA GLY A 121 -12.12 19.81 30.06
C GLY A 121 -10.95 20.73 29.75
N GLU A 122 -9.77 20.19 29.46
CA GLU A 122 -8.58 21.00 29.18
C GLU A 122 -8.56 21.41 27.69
N PRO A 123 -8.74 22.70 27.36
CA PRO A 123 -8.89 23.13 25.96
C PRO A 123 -7.62 22.86 25.14
N THR A 124 -6.45 23.08 25.73
CA THR A 124 -5.16 22.99 25.02
C THR A 124 -4.85 21.56 24.57
N LEU A 125 -5.09 20.56 25.43
CA LEU A 125 -4.93 19.14 25.15
C LEU A 125 -5.95 18.67 24.11
N GLY A 126 -7.18 19.18 24.22
CA GLY A 126 -8.23 18.93 23.24
C GLY A 126 -7.83 19.41 21.85
N ASP A 127 -7.31 20.63 21.74
CA ASP A 127 -6.90 21.20 20.46
C ASP A 127 -5.63 20.54 19.93
N PHE A 128 -4.69 20.18 20.79
CA PHE A 128 -3.50 19.43 20.39
C PHE A 128 -3.85 18.03 19.86
N SER A 129 -4.69 17.28 20.57
CA SER A 129 -5.11 15.92 20.18
C SER A 129 -5.99 15.93 18.94
N LEU A 130 -6.82 16.95 18.75
CA LEU A 130 -7.61 17.14 17.53
C LEU A 130 -6.71 17.38 16.32
N ALA A 131 -5.71 18.26 16.43
CA ALA A 131 -4.70 18.48 15.39
C ALA A 131 -3.99 17.18 15.02
N LEU A 132 -3.55 16.42 16.03
CA LEU A 132 -2.92 15.12 15.82
C LEU A 132 -3.86 14.14 15.11
N LEU A 133 -5.13 14.07 15.51
CA LEU A 133 -6.10 13.14 14.95
C LEU A 133 -6.31 13.38 13.45
N ILE A 134 -6.58 14.63 13.07
CA ILE A 134 -6.83 15.00 11.68
C ILE A 134 -5.58 14.82 10.84
N GLY A 135 -4.43 15.27 11.34
CA GLY A 135 -3.16 15.14 10.62
C GLY A 135 -2.74 13.69 10.43
N LEU A 136 -2.95 12.83 11.43
CA LEU A 136 -2.65 11.40 11.36
C LEU A 136 -3.55 10.68 10.34
N ALA A 137 -4.86 10.98 10.36
CA ALA A 137 -5.81 10.41 9.41
C ALA A 137 -5.53 10.87 7.97
N SER A 138 -5.28 12.16 7.77
CA SER A 138 -4.93 12.71 6.45
C SER A 138 -3.61 12.16 5.93
N GLY A 139 -2.56 12.13 6.76
CA GLY A 139 -1.23 11.70 6.35
C GLY A 139 -1.18 10.23 5.94
N ALA A 140 -1.86 9.36 6.69
CA ALA A 140 -2.00 7.94 6.36
C ALA A 140 -2.70 7.70 5.02
N TYR A 141 -3.70 8.52 4.70
CA TYR A 141 -4.38 8.46 3.42
C TYR A 141 -3.52 9.02 2.29
N SER A 142 -2.90 10.17 2.51
CA SER A 142 -2.14 10.93 1.51
C SER A 142 -0.92 10.16 0.98
N SER A 143 -0.19 9.47 1.86
CA SER A 143 0.96 8.64 1.48
C SER A 143 0.59 7.54 0.48
N LEU A 144 -0.56 6.88 0.65
CA LEU A 144 -1.03 5.77 -0.17
C LEU A 144 -1.80 6.25 -1.40
N ALA A 145 -2.74 7.17 -1.22
CA ALA A 145 -3.73 7.57 -2.23
C ALA A 145 -3.31 8.80 -3.05
N VAL A 146 -2.38 9.63 -2.56
CA VAL A 146 -1.90 10.82 -3.28
C VAL A 146 -0.48 10.61 -3.79
N ALA A 147 0.44 10.23 -2.90
CA ALA A 147 1.86 10.18 -3.24
C ALA A 147 2.19 9.07 -4.26
N THR A 148 1.61 7.87 -4.10
CA THR A 148 1.92 6.73 -5.00
C THR A 148 1.31 6.84 -6.38
N PRO A 149 0.03 7.23 -6.57
CA PRO A 149 -0.55 7.32 -7.91
C PRO A 149 0.07 8.49 -8.69
N LEU A 150 0.41 9.59 -8.00
CA LEU A 150 1.12 10.70 -8.62
C LEU A 150 2.50 10.26 -9.14
N THR A 151 3.23 9.47 -8.36
CA THR A 151 4.49 8.85 -8.81
C THR A 151 4.26 7.94 -10.02
N ALA A 152 3.17 7.16 -10.01
CA ALA A 152 2.82 6.26 -11.10
C ALA A 152 2.69 7.01 -12.43
N VAL A 153 1.91 8.10 -12.42
CA VAL A 153 1.69 8.95 -13.59
C VAL A 153 2.99 9.59 -14.08
N LEU A 154 3.84 10.09 -13.17
CA LEU A 154 5.11 10.73 -13.53
C LEU A 154 6.11 9.75 -14.15
N LYS A 155 6.13 8.50 -13.67
CA LYS A 155 7.07 7.48 -14.15
C LYS A 155 6.60 6.74 -15.38
N GLU A 156 5.29 6.53 -15.57
CA GLU A 156 4.78 5.95 -16.83
C GLU A 156 5.08 6.81 -18.06
N ARG A 157 5.35 8.11 -17.87
CA ARG A 157 5.76 9.01 -18.95
C ARG A 157 7.20 8.77 -19.43
N GLU A 158 8.02 8.03 -18.68
CA GLU A 158 9.40 7.74 -19.06
C GLU A 158 9.51 6.77 -20.24
N PRO A 159 10.49 6.96 -21.14
CA PRO A 159 10.68 6.10 -22.30
C PRO A 159 10.87 4.63 -21.90
N ARG A 160 11.62 4.37 -20.82
CA ARG A 160 11.86 3.02 -20.29
C ARG A 160 10.57 2.26 -19.97
N TYR A 161 9.61 2.88 -19.28
CA TYR A 161 8.35 2.22 -18.91
C TYR A 161 7.36 2.17 -20.08
N LYS A 162 7.40 3.13 -21.01
CA LYS A 162 6.65 3.08 -22.27
C LYS A 162 7.07 1.89 -23.14
N GLU A 163 8.38 1.65 -23.27
CA GLU A 163 8.91 0.51 -24.01
C GLU A 163 8.49 -0.82 -23.39
N ILE A 164 8.56 -0.95 -22.06
CA ILE A 164 8.14 -2.16 -21.35
C ILE A 164 6.64 -2.40 -21.60
N ARG A 165 5.81 -1.36 -21.51
CA ARG A 165 4.37 -1.45 -21.83
C ARG A 165 4.14 -1.89 -23.28
N ALA A 166 4.84 -1.30 -24.24
CA ALA A 166 4.73 -1.68 -25.65
C ALA A 166 5.16 -3.13 -25.89
N ARG A 167 6.23 -3.59 -25.24
CA ARG A 167 6.70 -4.99 -25.31
C ARG A 167 5.69 -5.98 -24.73
N MET A 168 4.99 -5.63 -23.66
CA MET A 168 3.93 -6.48 -23.10
C MET A 168 2.72 -6.58 -24.01
N ILE A 169 2.28 -5.46 -24.59
CA ILE A 169 1.18 -5.44 -25.57
C ILE A 169 1.55 -6.27 -26.80
N ALA A 170 2.77 -6.15 -27.31
CA ALA A 170 3.26 -6.95 -28.43
C ALA A 170 3.29 -8.46 -28.13
N LYS A 171 3.43 -8.84 -26.85
CA LYS A 171 3.36 -10.23 -26.37
C LYS A 171 1.94 -10.69 -26.03
N GLY A 172 0.92 -9.85 -26.21
CA GLY A 172 -0.46 -10.14 -25.84
C GLY A 172 -0.71 -10.21 -24.32
N ILE A 173 0.21 -9.69 -23.51
CA ILE A 173 0.06 -9.59 -22.06
C ILE A 173 -0.74 -8.33 -21.77
N ASP A 174 -1.87 -8.43 -21.07
CA ASP A 174 -2.64 -7.27 -20.67
C ASP A 174 -1.79 -6.41 -19.70
N PRO A 175 -1.47 -5.15 -20.03
CA PRO A 175 -0.67 -4.26 -19.19
C PRO A 175 -1.33 -3.92 -17.85
N ASN A 176 -2.66 -4.09 -17.79
CA ASN A 176 -3.47 -3.93 -16.60
C ASN A 176 -3.71 -5.27 -15.89
N ASP A 177 -3.24 -6.39 -16.46
CA ASP A 177 -3.43 -7.70 -15.87
C ASP A 177 -2.92 -7.68 -14.43
N THR A 178 -3.79 -8.22 -13.58
CA THR A 178 -3.56 -8.33 -12.16
C THR A 178 -3.20 -9.74 -11.73
N ALA A 179 -3.40 -10.71 -12.62
CA ALA A 179 -3.03 -12.09 -12.43
C ALA A 179 -1.51 -12.23 -12.55
N TRP A 180 -0.88 -12.47 -11.41
CA TRP A 180 0.54 -12.73 -11.35
C TRP A 180 0.82 -14.13 -11.90
N HIS A 181 1.15 -14.23 -13.17
CA HIS A 181 1.64 -15.47 -13.77
C HIS A 181 3.08 -15.74 -13.29
N GLY A 182 3.21 -16.44 -12.15
CA GLY A 182 4.35 -17.31 -11.87
C GLY A 182 5.73 -16.68 -11.64
N VAL A 183 5.84 -15.44 -11.16
CA VAL A 183 7.14 -14.96 -10.61
C VAL A 183 7.22 -15.28 -9.12
N ASN A 184 7.63 -16.51 -8.82
CA ASN A 184 8.04 -16.92 -7.48
C ASN A 184 9.33 -16.17 -7.10
N VAL A 185 9.22 -15.11 -6.29
CA VAL A 185 10.38 -14.38 -5.74
C VAL A 185 11.05 -15.17 -4.60
N THR A 186 10.39 -16.21 -4.08
CA THR A 186 11.00 -17.22 -3.22
C THR A 186 11.42 -18.40 -4.08
N GLY A 187 12.71 -18.71 -4.16
CA GLY A 187 13.30 -19.74 -5.02
C GLY A 187 12.81 -21.18 -4.77
N ALA A 188 11.54 -21.45 -5.07
CA ALA A 188 10.96 -22.78 -5.16
C ALA A 188 10.63 -23.07 -6.64
N PRO A 189 11.04 -24.22 -7.19
CA PRO A 189 10.90 -24.50 -8.61
C PRO A 189 9.42 -24.59 -8.99
N ALA A 190 9.09 -23.96 -10.11
CA ALA A 190 7.76 -23.97 -10.68
C ALA A 190 7.40 -25.38 -11.17
N SER A 191 6.40 -26.00 -10.54
CA SER A 191 5.68 -27.13 -11.14
C SER A 191 4.65 -26.55 -12.10
N GLY A 192 4.80 -26.87 -13.39
CA GLY A 192 4.03 -26.29 -14.47
C GLY A 192 2.55 -26.69 -14.46
N SER A 193 1.71 -25.78 -14.96
CA SER A 193 0.44 -26.12 -15.60
C SER A 193 0.01 -24.95 -16.47
N THR A 194 0.35 -25.05 -17.75
CA THR A 194 -0.20 -24.21 -18.82
C THR A 194 -1.41 -24.94 -19.37
N ARG A 195 -2.63 -24.41 -19.17
CA ARG A 195 -3.78 -24.76 -20.02
C ARG A 195 -4.66 -23.52 -20.21
N PRO A 196 -4.83 -23.02 -21.45
CA PRO A 196 -5.81 -21.98 -21.75
C PRO A 196 -7.22 -22.59 -21.76
N SER A 197 -8.15 -21.95 -21.05
CA SER A 197 -9.56 -22.34 -21.03
C SER A 197 -10.22 -21.89 -22.33
N VAL A 198 -10.41 -22.82 -23.26
CA VAL A 198 -11.22 -22.62 -24.47
C VAL A 198 -12.69 -22.66 -24.07
N VAL A 199 -13.37 -21.51 -24.18
CA VAL A 199 -14.83 -21.43 -24.05
C VAL A 199 -15.45 -22.05 -25.30
N ARG A 200 -16.20 -23.15 -25.14
CA ARG A 200 -17.05 -23.72 -26.19
C ARG A 200 -18.51 -23.69 -25.72
N PRO A 201 -19.45 -23.13 -26.49
CA PRO A 201 -20.87 -23.17 -26.15
C PRO A 201 -21.48 -24.48 -26.68
N THR A 202 -22.28 -25.16 -25.87
CA THR A 202 -23.22 -26.17 -26.35
C THR A 202 -24.47 -26.23 -25.48
N VAL A 203 -25.57 -26.42 -26.19
CA VAL A 203 -26.98 -26.24 -25.84
C VAL A 203 -27.53 -27.44 -25.06
N SER A 204 -28.63 -27.19 -24.34
CA SER A 204 -29.53 -28.05 -23.54
C SER A 204 -29.61 -29.57 -23.76
N SER A 205 -29.80 -30.29 -22.64
CA SER A 205 -30.99 -31.11 -22.29
C SER A 205 -30.64 -32.48 -21.65
N GLY A 206 -31.40 -32.90 -20.62
CA GLY A 206 -31.54 -34.31 -20.26
C GLY A 206 -31.25 -34.70 -18.81
N THR A 207 -32.33 -34.71 -18.02
CA THR A 207 -32.62 -35.44 -16.77
C THR A 207 -31.86 -36.75 -16.51
N SER A 208 -31.39 -36.98 -15.26
CA SER A 208 -31.68 -38.15 -14.39
C SER A 208 -30.58 -38.37 -13.32
N ALA A 209 -30.96 -38.27 -12.04
CA ALA A 209 -30.33 -38.96 -10.89
C ALA A 209 -31.08 -40.31 -10.66
N PRO A 210 -30.74 -41.22 -9.72
CA PRO A 210 -29.79 -41.14 -8.58
C PRO A 210 -28.95 -42.42 -8.30
N ALA A 211 -28.04 -42.39 -7.30
CA ALA A 211 -27.94 -43.38 -6.20
C ALA A 211 -26.62 -43.28 -5.41
N LEU A 212 -26.76 -43.37 -4.08
CA LEU A 212 -25.74 -43.47 -3.02
C LEU A 212 -24.90 -44.76 -3.12
N THR A 213 -23.59 -44.67 -2.80
CA THR A 213 -22.88 -45.71 -2.04
C THR A 213 -21.81 -45.12 -1.13
N THR A 214 -21.95 -45.42 0.15
CA THR A 214 -21.08 -45.17 1.30
C THR A 214 -19.76 -45.93 1.19
N SER A 215 -18.62 -45.30 1.50
CA SER A 215 -17.41 -46.03 1.93
C SER A 215 -16.54 -45.13 2.82
N ILE A 216 -16.40 -45.60 4.06
CA ILE A 216 -15.59 -45.07 5.15
C ILE A 216 -14.19 -45.66 5.05
N GLY A 217 -13.16 -44.84 5.27
CA GLY A 217 -11.96 -45.26 6.00
C GLY A 217 -10.67 -45.44 5.19
N GLY A 218 -9.58 -44.88 5.74
CA GLY A 218 -8.24 -45.45 5.58
C GLY A 218 -7.15 -44.49 5.11
N HIS A 219 -6.62 -43.66 6.01
CA HIS A 219 -5.29 -43.06 5.85
C HIS A 219 -4.21 -44.17 5.82
N PRO A 220 -3.29 -44.22 4.83
CA PRO A 220 -2.12 -45.09 4.90
C PRO A 220 -1.01 -44.48 5.79
N PRO A 221 -0.29 -45.27 6.61
CA PRO A 221 0.68 -44.77 7.58
C PRO A 221 2.07 -44.44 6.98
N ARG A 222 2.74 -43.44 7.57
CA ARG A 222 4.05 -42.90 7.20
C ARG A 222 5.22 -43.84 7.59
N PRO A 223 6.22 -44.08 6.73
CA PRO A 223 7.38 -44.91 7.09
C PRO A 223 8.41 -44.15 7.94
N ARG A 224 8.87 -44.79 9.03
CA ARG A 224 9.79 -44.28 10.06
C ARG A 224 11.25 -44.60 9.67
N LYS A 225 12.10 -43.56 9.56
CA LYS A 225 13.55 -43.69 9.28
C LYS A 225 14.27 -44.37 10.46
N LYS A 226 15.03 -45.45 10.18
CA LYS A 226 16.01 -46.04 11.11
C LYS A 226 17.31 -45.22 11.10
N LYS A 227 17.82 -44.92 12.30
CA LYS A 227 19.13 -44.32 12.57
C LYS A 227 20.18 -45.44 12.50
N LYS A 228 21.21 -45.31 11.65
CA LYS A 228 22.42 -46.16 11.72
C LYS A 228 23.40 -45.48 12.67
N THR A 229 23.88 -46.28 13.62
CA THR A 229 25.11 -46.12 14.40
C THR A 229 26.31 -45.90 13.50
#